data_AF-A0A821SQF1-F1
#
_entry.id   AF-A0A821SQF1-F1
#
_cell.length_a   1.000
_cell.length_b   1.000
_cell.length_c   1.000
_cell.angle_alpha   90.00
_cell.angle_beta   90.00
_cell.angle_gamma   90.00
#
_symmetry.space_group_name_H-M   'P 1'
#
loop_
_entity.id
_entity.type
_entity.pdbx_description
1 polymer ?
#
loop_
_entity_poly.entity_id
_entity_poly.type
_entity_poly.pdbx_seq_one_letter_code
_entity_poly.pdbx_strand_id
1 'polypeptide(L)' 'HNLPFTILGTCLLWVGWNGFNAGSANAASGIAALALVNTNVAAASALVTWVVIDAARGHIAVSGACTGSIVGLVA' A
#
# COMPACT_ATOMS: atom_id res chain seq x y z
N HIS A 1 -4.47 -18.49 8.78
CA HIS A 1 -5.40 -17.96 9.80
C HIS A 1 -6.03 -16.67 9.28
N ASN A 2 -7.37 -16.65 9.15
CA ASN A 2 -8.26 -15.57 8.69
C ASN A 2 -7.70 -14.49 7.73
N LEU A 3 -7.60 -14.84 6.46
CA LEU A 3 -7.29 -13.92 5.36
C LEU A 3 -8.18 -12.67 5.31
N PRO A 4 -9.50 -12.72 5.56
CA PRO A 4 -10.34 -11.51 5.55
C PRO A 4 -9.90 -10.45 6.57
N PHE A 5 -9.48 -10.86 7.77
CA PHE A 5 -8.96 -9.91 8.77
C PHE A 5 -7.61 -9.32 8.35
N THR A 6 -6.79 -10.08 7.61
CA THR A 6 -5.53 -9.56 7.04
C THR A 6 -5.80 -8.48 5.99
N ILE A 7 -6.77 -8.72 5.11
CA ILE A 7 -7.20 -7.73 4.10
C ILE A 7 -7.73 -6.48 4.81
N LEU A 8 -8.61 -6.64 5.80
CA LEU A 8 -9.15 -5.53 6.57
C LEU A 8 -8.04 -4.72 7.25
N GLY A 9 -7.07 -5.38 7.89
CA GLY A 9 -5.90 -4.71 8.48
C GLY A 9 -5.08 -3.96 7.44
N THR A 10 -4.86 -4.56 6.27
CA THR A 10 -4.14 -3.92 5.14
C THR A 10 -4.86 -2.67 4.65
N CYS A 11 -6.19 -2.73 4.50
CA CYS A 11 -7.00 -1.57 4.11
C CYS A 11 -6.93 -0.45 5.15
N LEU A 12 -7.05 -0.78 6.44
CA LEU A 12 -6.93 0.20 7.52
C LEU A 12 -5.54 0.85 7.56
N LEU A 13 -4.48 0.06 7.38
CA LEU A 13 -3.12 0.56 7.28
C LEU A 13 -2.96 1.50 6.10
N TRP A 14 -3.46 1.16 4.91
CA TRP A 14 -3.38 2.01 3.72
C TRP A 14 -4.11 3.36 3.95
N VAL A 15 -5.34 3.33 4.46
CA VAL A 15 -6.08 4.55 4.78
C VAL A 15 -5.33 5.40 5.81
N GLY A 16 -4.83 4.77 6.89
CA GLY A 16 -4.04 5.46 7.91
C GLY A 16 -2.74 6.05 7.35
N TRP A 17 -2.09 5.36 6.41
CA TRP A 17 -0.82 5.79 5.82
C TRP A 17 -0.95 7.05 4.98
N ASN A 18 -2.10 7.25 4.31
CA ASN A 18 -2.38 8.50 3.61
C ASN A 18 -2.35 9.69 4.59
N GLY A 19 -2.94 9.53 5.78
CA GLY A 19 -2.89 10.54 6.84
C GLY A 19 -1.48 10.72 7.42
N PHE A 20 -0.72 9.63 7.57
CA PHE A 20 0.66 9.67 8.06
C PHE A 20 1.59 10.44 7.08
N ASN A 21 1.60 10.06 5.80
CA ASN A 21 2.49 10.67 4.80
C ASN A 21 2.05 12.09 4.42
N ALA A 22 0.77 12.30 4.10
CA ALA A 22 0.27 13.62 3.71
C ALA A 22 0.20 14.58 4.90
N GLY A 23 -0.16 14.08 6.09
CA GLY A 23 -0.23 14.87 7.32
C GLY A 23 1.14 15.32 7.84
N SER A 24 2.23 14.63 7.45
CA SER A 24 3.61 15.06 7.75
C SER A 24 4.00 16.40 7.11
N ALA A 25 3.18 16.93 6.19
CA ALA A 25 3.34 18.28 5.66
C ALA A 25 2.79 19.37 6.61
N ASN A 26 2.09 19.00 7.68
CA ASN A 26 1.48 19.88 8.70
C ASN A 26 0.52 20.97 8.18
N ALA A 27 0.17 20.94 6.89
CA ALA A 27 -0.76 21.86 6.25
C ALA A 27 -1.35 21.22 4.99
N ALA A 28 -2.60 21.56 4.67
CA ALA A 28 -3.22 21.23 3.39
C ALA A 28 -2.56 22.04 2.27
N SER A 29 -1.47 21.51 1.71
CA SER A 29 -0.57 22.19 0.78
C SER A 29 -0.25 21.31 -0.43
N GLY A 30 0.44 21.88 -1.42
CA GLY A 30 0.95 21.12 -2.56
C GLY A 30 1.88 19.95 -2.15
N ILE A 31 2.61 20.09 -1.05
CA ILE A 31 3.46 19.02 -0.50
C ILE A 31 2.59 17.88 0.04
N ALA A 32 1.51 18.18 0.76
CA ALA A 32 0.57 17.17 1.24
C ALA A 32 -0.09 16.42 0.07
N ALA A 33 -0.50 17.15 -0.98
CA ALA A 33 -1.09 16.56 -2.18
C ALA A 33 -0.09 15.65 -2.91
N LEU A 34 1.16 16.08 -3.07
CA LEU A 34 2.21 15.27 -3.68
C LEU A 34 2.51 14.01 -2.86
N ALA A 35 2.60 14.14 -1.53
CA ALA A 35 2.80 13.01 -0.62
C ALA A 35 1.65 12.00 -0.71
N LEU A 36 0.40 12.46 -0.81
CA LEU A 36 -0.77 11.61 -0.98
C LEU A 36 -0.70 10.82 -2.31
N VAL A 37 -0.38 11.49 -3.41
CA VAL A 37 -0.24 10.84 -4.73
C VAL A 37 0.89 9.81 -4.70
N ASN A 38 2.07 10.19 -4.22
CA ASN A 38 3.22 9.29 -4.13
C ASN A 38 2.92 8.05 -3.28
N THR A 39 2.25 8.22 -2.14
CA THR A 39 1.85 7.11 -1.27
C THR A 39 1.00 6.07 -2.00
N ASN A 40 0.00 6.51 -2.77
CA ASN A 40 -0.88 5.59 -3.49
C ASN A 40 -0.20 4.95 -4.70
N VAL A 41 0.63 5.71 -5.43
CA VAL A 41 1.37 5.19 -6.59
C VAL A 41 2.42 4.18 -6.14
N ALA A 42 3.17 4.46 -5.07
CA ALA A 42 4.16 3.55 -4.51
C ALA A 42 3.51 2.24 -4.03
N ALA A 43 2.44 2.32 -3.23
CA ALA A 43 1.68 1.15 -2.77
C ALA A 43 1.10 0.32 -3.92
N ALA A 44 0.49 0.97 -4.92
CA ALA A 44 -0.06 0.28 -6.09
C ALA A 44 1.05 -0.39 -6.93
N SER A 45 2.17 0.29 -7.16
CA SER A 45 3.29 -0.26 -7.92
C SER A 45 3.92 -1.48 -7.24
N ALA A 46 4.08 -1.44 -5.92
CA ALA A 46 4.61 -2.55 -5.14
C ALA A 46 3.63 -3.73 -5.09
N LEU A 47 2.33 -3.48 -4.94
CA LEU A 47 1.30 -4.52 -5.05
C LEU A 47 1.34 -5.21 -6.41
N VAL A 48 1.33 -4.44 -7.51
CA VAL A 48 1.37 -4.99 -8.88
C VAL A 48 2.65 -5.79 -9.09
N THR A 49 3.79 -5.27 -8.64
CA THR A 49 5.07 -5.98 -8.72
C THR A 49 4.99 -7.32 -7.99
N TRP A 50 4.41 -7.35 -6.79
CA TRP A 50 4.26 -8.59 -6.03
C TRP A 50 3.34 -9.60 -6.70
N VAL A 51 2.22 -9.13 -7.27
CA VAL A 51 1.29 -9.97 -8.04
C VAL A 51 1.98 -10.55 -9.27
N VAL A 52 2.81 -9.77 -9.97
CA VAL A 52 3.61 -10.26 -11.11
C VAL A 52 4.64 -11.30 -10.66
N ILE A 53 5.30 -11.09 -9.52
CA ILE A 53 6.24 -12.08 -8.95
C ILE A 53 5.52 -13.38 -8.61
N ASP A 54 4.38 -13.31 -7.95
CA ASP A 54 3.58 -14.48 -7.60
C ASP A 54 3.04 -15.20 -8.84
N ALA A 55 2.62 -14.45 -9.87
CA ALA A 55 2.22 -15.03 -11.16
C ALA A 55 3.38 -15.75 -11.84
N ALA A 56 4.59 -15.17 -11.82
CA ALA A 56 5.79 -15.82 -12.34
C ALA A 56 6.18 -17.08 -11.55
N ARG A 57 5.77 -17.18 -10.27
CA ARG A 57 5.91 -18.38 -9.43
C ARG A 57 4.77 -19.39 -9.62
N GLY A 58 3.78 -19.09 -10.45
CA GLY A 58 2.68 -19.98 -10.82
C GLY A 58 1.47 -19.96 -9.88
N HIS A 59 1.44 -19.10 -8.86
CA HIS A 59 0.30 -18.97 -7.96
C HIS A 59 0.19 -17.56 -7.39
N ILE A 60 -0.91 -16.86 -7.68
CA ILE A 60 -1.22 -15.54 -7.12
C ILE A 60 -1.80 -15.69 -5.71
N ALA A 61 -1.12 -15.17 -4.70
CA ALA A 61 -1.59 -15.19 -3.32
C ALA A 61 -2.11 -13.81 -2.89
N VAL A 62 -3.33 -13.76 -2.34
CA VAL A 62 -3.90 -12.51 -1.78
C VAL A 62 -3.07 -11.97 -0.62
N SER A 63 -2.51 -12.86 0.21
CA SER A 63 -1.58 -12.45 1.27
C SER A 63 -0.31 -11.80 0.71
N GLY A 64 0.18 -12.25 -0.45
CA GLY A 64 1.29 -11.64 -1.16
C GLY A 64 0.95 -10.23 -1.65
N ALA A 65 -0.24 -10.05 -2.23
CA ALA A 65 -0.73 -8.72 -2.62
C ALA A 65 -0.83 -7.76 -1.42
N CYS A 66 -1.31 -8.23 -0.26
CA CYS A 66 -1.34 -7.44 0.97
C CYS A 66 0.07 -7.06 1.47
N THR A 67 1.03 -7.99 1.40
CA THR A 67 2.43 -7.67 1.75
C THR A 67 3.01 -6.66 0.77
N GLY A 68 2.80 -6.85 -0.53
CA GLY A 68 3.30 -5.96 -1.59
C GLY A 68 2.81 -4.52 -1.42
N SER A 69 1.51 -4.31 -1.15
CA SER A 69 1.01 -2.95 -0.90
C SER A 69 1.64 -2.31 0.33
N ILE A 70 1.80 -3.05 1.43
CA ILE A 70 2.43 -2.51 2.65
C ILE A 70 3.90 -2.16 2.42
N VAL A 71 4.65 -2.98 1.67
CA VAL A 71 6.04 -2.66 1.30
C VAL A 71 6.11 -1.34 0.54
N GLY A 72 5.19 -1.10 -0.40
CA GLY A 72 5.14 0.16 -1.14
C GLY A 72 4.67 1.37 -0.32
N LEU A 73 3.95 1.16 0.78
CA LEU A 73 3.61 2.25 1.71
C LEU A 73 4.81 2.67 2.58
N VAL A 74 5.70 1.73 2.90
CA VAL A 74 6.90 1.98 3.72
C VAL A 74 8.02 2.66 2.93
N ALA A 75 8.12 2.38 1.64
CA ALA A 75 9.16 2.89 0.73
C ALA A 75 9.06 4.41 0.50
#